data_AF-A0A6A0A339-F1
#
_entry.id   AF-A0A6A0A339-F1
#
_cell.length_a   1.000
_cell.length_b   1.000
_cell.length_c   1.000
_cell.angle_alpha   90.00
_cell.angle_beta   90.00
_cell.angle_gamma   90.00
#
_symmetry.space_group_name_H-M   'P 1'
#
loop_
_entity.id
_entity.type
_entity.pdbx_description
1 polymer ?
#
loop_
_entity_poly.entity_id
_entity_poly.type
_entity_poly.pdbx_seq_one_letter_code
_entity_poly.pdbx_strand_id
1 'polypeptide(L)'
;LQVGYVGSLEPGASGLMVLLMGKATALARLVRATPTRYTGLVRLGTSTDTYDSRGKVTSQAPTSHITDAAIAESLAHDIGLALGCGAHLAQLRRESVGGFSVDDAWTLDAFMPAARKFAKNK
;
A
#
# COMPACT_ATOMS: atom_id res chain seq x y z
N LEU A 1 22.12 -17.21 -0.59
CA LEU A 1 21.98 -15.73 -0.71
C LEU A 1 20.93 -15.30 0.31
N GLN A 2 21.24 -14.44 1.28
CA GLN A 2 20.23 -13.96 2.23
C GLN A 2 19.47 -12.79 1.59
N VAL A 3 18.14 -12.85 1.62
CA VAL A 3 17.24 -11.81 1.10
C VAL A 3 16.30 -11.40 2.22
N GLY A 4 16.12 -10.10 2.41
CA GLY A 4 15.12 -9.51 3.29
C GLY A 4 14.26 -8.51 2.52
N TYR A 5 13.03 -8.30 2.97
CA TYR A 5 12.16 -7.26 2.45
C TYR A 5 11.76 -6.30 3.57
N VAL A 6 11.41 -5.07 3.21
CA VAL A 6 11.04 -4.02 4.16
C VAL A 6 9.63 -3.53 3.87
N GLY A 7 8.77 -3.63 4.90
CA GLY A 7 7.37 -3.24 4.87
C GLY A 7 6.54 -4.20 4.02
N SER A 8 5.86 -5.16 4.66
CA SER A 8 4.89 -6.01 3.95
C SER A 8 3.88 -5.14 3.21
N LEU A 9 3.60 -5.48 1.97
CA LEU A 9 2.47 -4.91 1.24
C LEU A 9 1.23 -5.70 1.62
N GLU A 10 0.12 -5.03 1.90
CA GLU A 10 -1.15 -5.73 2.16
C GLU A 10 -1.59 -6.50 0.91
N PRO A 11 -2.21 -7.68 1.06
CA PRO A 11 -2.71 -8.42 -0.10
C PRO A 11 -3.75 -7.59 -0.85
N GLY A 12 -3.50 -7.33 -2.14
CA GLY A 12 -4.36 -6.46 -2.97
C GLY A 12 -3.85 -5.02 -3.10
N ALA A 13 -2.85 -4.61 -2.31
CA ALA A 13 -2.11 -3.39 -2.57
C ALA A 13 -1.09 -3.58 -3.72
N SER A 14 -0.68 -2.48 -4.33
CA SER A 14 0.40 -2.44 -5.34
C SER A 14 1.52 -1.48 -4.93
N GLY A 15 2.59 -1.39 -5.73
CA GLY A 15 3.62 -0.36 -5.58
C GLY A 15 4.96 -0.85 -5.04
N LEU A 16 5.72 0.06 -4.45
CA LEU A 16 7.14 -0.14 -4.14
C LEU A 16 7.37 -1.22 -3.08
N MET A 17 8.24 -2.19 -3.41
CA MET A 17 8.78 -3.17 -2.47
C MET A 17 10.31 -3.12 -2.46
N VAL A 18 10.89 -2.72 -1.32
CA VAL A 18 12.35 -2.63 -1.17
C VAL A 18 12.91 -4.00 -0.79
N LEU A 19 13.70 -4.57 -1.70
CA LEU A 19 14.41 -5.83 -1.50
C LEU A 19 15.86 -5.55 -1.09
N LEU A 20 16.29 -6.12 0.04
CA LEU A 20 17.65 -6.04 0.54
C LEU A 20 18.35 -7.38 0.35
N MET A 21 19.55 -7.37 -0.23
CA MET A 21 20.29 -8.59 -0.56
C MET A 21 21.68 -8.62 0.09
N GLY A 22 22.08 -9.80 0.57
CA GLY A 22 23.42 -10.01 1.15
C GLY A 22 23.67 -9.13 2.37
N LYS A 23 24.80 -8.41 2.42
CA LYS A 23 25.15 -7.54 3.56
C LYS A 23 24.16 -6.38 3.77
N ALA A 24 23.42 -5.98 2.73
CA ALA A 24 22.43 -4.91 2.83
C ALA A 24 21.25 -5.27 3.75
N THR A 25 21.01 -6.55 4.03
CA THR A 25 19.95 -6.97 4.96
C THR A 25 20.16 -6.42 6.37
N ALA A 26 21.39 -6.10 6.76
CA ALA A 26 21.70 -5.45 8.03
C ALA A 26 21.08 -4.05 8.16
N LEU A 27 20.76 -3.38 7.04
CA LEU A 27 20.15 -2.05 7.01
C LEU A 27 18.62 -2.08 7.14
N ALA A 28 17.99 -3.26 7.19
CA ALA A 28 16.54 -3.39 7.16
C ALA A 28 15.81 -2.58 8.26
N ARG A 29 16.43 -2.43 9.44
CA ARG A 29 15.89 -1.61 10.53
C ARG A 29 15.83 -0.13 10.18
N LEU A 30 16.84 0.39 9.50
CA LEU A 30 16.89 1.79 9.10
C LEU A 30 15.83 2.08 8.04
N VAL A 31 15.73 1.22 7.03
CA VAL A 31 14.73 1.38 5.98
C VAL A 31 13.30 1.30 6.57
N ARG A 32 13.04 0.40 7.52
CA ARG A 32 11.74 0.32 8.22
C ARG A 32 11.39 1.57 9.03
N ALA A 33 12.39 2.29 9.52
CA ALA A 33 12.18 3.50 10.29
C ALA A 33 11.91 4.74 9.40
N THR A 34 12.02 4.60 8.08
CA THR A 34 11.74 5.70 7.16
C THR A 34 10.24 5.82 6.88
N PRO A 35 9.73 7.05 6.66
CA PRO A 35 8.33 7.25 6.33
C PRO A 35 7.99 6.55 5.02
N THR A 36 6.76 6.02 4.95
CA THR A 36 6.21 5.41 3.73
C THR A 36 5.04 6.22 3.24
N ARG A 37 4.95 6.44 1.93
CA ARG A 37 3.85 7.16 1.30
C ARG A 37 2.98 6.21 0.51
N TYR A 38 1.67 6.37 0.65
CA TYR A 38 0.69 5.63 -0.11
C TYR A 38 -0.29 6.57 -0.79
N THR A 39 -0.77 6.14 -1.95
CA THR A 39 -1.92 6.70 -2.65
C THR A 39 -3.00 5.63 -2.66
N GLY A 40 -4.25 5.99 -2.41
CA GLY A 40 -5.35 5.03 -2.40
C GLY A 40 -6.67 5.64 -2.79
N LEU A 41 -7.60 4.77 -3.18
CA LEU A 41 -8.99 5.13 -3.42
C LEU A 41 -9.82 4.61 -2.25
N VAL A 42 -10.73 5.43 -1.75
CA VAL A 42 -11.65 5.07 -0.67
C VAL A 42 -13.06 5.00 -1.24
N ARG A 43 -13.81 3.97 -0.87
CA ARG A 43 -15.23 3.86 -1.21
C ARG A 43 -16.08 4.28 -0.03
N LEU A 44 -16.85 5.35 -0.20
CA LEU A 44 -17.78 5.89 0.80
C LEU A 44 -19.14 5.20 0.71
N GLY A 45 -19.88 5.19 1.83
CA GLY A 45 -21.24 4.65 1.89
C GLY A 45 -21.30 3.13 1.91
N THR A 46 -20.17 2.44 2.10
CA THR A 46 -20.11 0.98 2.17
C THR A 46 -19.00 0.57 3.13
N SER A 47 -19.33 -0.22 4.14
CA SER A 47 -18.34 -0.83 5.04
C SER A 47 -18.20 -2.32 4.75
N THR A 48 -17.00 -2.84 4.96
CA THR A 48 -16.68 -4.28 4.84
C THR A 48 -16.06 -4.80 6.13
N ASP A 49 -16.11 -6.11 6.35
CA ASP A 49 -15.54 -6.77 7.52
C ASP A 49 -13.99 -6.74 7.58
N THR A 50 -13.34 -6.64 6.42
CA THR A 50 -11.86 -6.52 6.30
C THR A 50 -11.39 -5.10 6.03
N TYR A 51 -12.29 -4.12 6.02
CA TYR A 51 -12.01 -2.70 5.72
C TYR A 51 -11.34 -2.44 4.36
N ASP A 52 -11.37 -3.41 3.46
CA ASP A 52 -10.91 -3.32 2.09
C ASP A 52 -11.95 -3.85 1.09
N SER A 53 -11.66 -3.75 -0.21
CA SER A 53 -12.56 -4.19 -1.28
C SER A 53 -12.75 -5.71 -1.38
N ARG A 54 -12.04 -6.51 -0.57
CA ARG A 54 -12.11 -7.98 -0.60
C ARG A 54 -13.10 -8.52 0.43
N GLY A 55 -13.41 -7.74 1.46
CA GLY A 55 -14.33 -8.12 2.51
C GLY A 55 -15.79 -8.21 2.07
N LYS A 56 -16.61 -8.82 2.90
CA LYS A 56 -18.07 -8.83 2.71
C LYS A 56 -18.65 -7.51 3.19
N VAL A 57 -19.61 -6.97 2.43
CA VAL A 57 -20.33 -5.75 2.81
C VAL A 57 -21.11 -6.00 4.11
N THR A 58 -20.87 -5.15 5.11
CA THR A 58 -21.54 -5.21 6.42
C THR A 58 -22.60 -4.13 6.58
N SER A 59 -22.44 -2.98 5.92
CA SER A 59 -23.43 -1.90 5.89
C SER A 59 -23.30 -1.03 4.64
N GLN A 60 -24.39 -0.36 4.29
CA GLN A 60 -24.44 0.63 3.20
C GLN A 60 -25.26 1.86 3.62
N ALA A 61 -24.82 3.03 3.15
CA ALA A 61 -25.49 4.30 3.38
C ALA A 61 -25.42 5.20 2.13
N PRO A 62 -26.40 6.10 1.92
CA PRO A 62 -26.36 7.07 0.83
C PRO A 62 -25.15 8.01 0.96
N THR A 63 -24.50 8.35 -0.14
CA THR A 63 -23.36 9.29 -0.18
C THR A 63 -23.69 10.65 -0.77
N SER A 64 -24.95 10.86 -1.19
CA SER A 64 -25.39 12.09 -1.90
C SER A 64 -25.25 13.38 -1.09
N HIS A 65 -25.13 13.28 0.23
CA HIS A 65 -24.97 14.41 1.13
C HIS A 65 -23.49 14.74 1.43
N ILE A 66 -22.55 13.93 0.93
CA ILE A 66 -21.11 14.10 1.16
C ILE A 66 -20.57 15.10 0.15
N THR A 67 -19.78 16.06 0.63
CA THR A 67 -19.16 17.12 -0.18
C THR A 67 -17.64 16.99 -0.18
N ASP A 68 -16.98 17.53 -1.22
CA ASP A 68 -15.51 17.53 -1.33
C ASP A 68 -14.83 18.22 -0.14
N ALA A 69 -15.43 19.29 0.38
CA ALA A 69 -14.93 20.00 1.57
C ALA A 69 -14.93 19.09 2.80
N ALA A 70 -15.99 18.29 3.00
CA ALA A 70 -16.07 17.35 4.10
C ALA A 70 -15.08 16.18 3.98
N ILE A 71 -14.66 15.82 2.76
CA ILE A 71 -13.63 14.80 2.51
C ILE A 71 -12.22 15.34 2.80
N ALA A 72 -11.93 16.59 2.43
CA ALA A 72 -10.61 17.20 2.59
C ALA A 72 -10.15 17.32 4.06
N GLU A 73 -11.08 17.27 5.01
CA GLU A 73 -10.82 17.43 6.44
C GLU A 73 -10.61 16.09 7.20
N SER A 74 -10.68 14.92 6.54
CA SER A 74 -10.69 13.61 7.24
C SER A 74 -9.87 12.48 6.53
N LEU A 75 -9.43 11.44 7.28
CA LEU A 75 -8.65 10.27 6.80
C LEU A 75 -9.52 9.03 6.56
N ALA A 76 -9.30 8.21 5.53
CA ALA A 76 -10.18 7.11 5.04
C ALA A 76 -11.16 6.42 6.02
N HIS A 77 -10.68 5.86 7.15
CA HIS A 77 -11.53 5.22 8.15
C HIS A 77 -12.34 6.24 8.96
N ASP A 78 -11.66 7.30 9.39
CA ASP A 78 -12.26 8.46 10.04
C ASP A 78 -13.22 9.22 9.10
N ILE A 79 -13.04 9.15 7.77
CA ILE A 79 -13.96 9.71 6.77
C ILE A 79 -15.30 8.99 6.85
N GLY A 80 -15.29 7.66 6.82
CA GLY A 80 -16.50 6.86 6.89
C GLY A 80 -17.26 7.05 8.20
N LEU A 81 -16.53 7.17 9.31
CA LEU A 81 -17.10 7.40 10.63
C LEU A 81 -17.62 8.84 10.79
N ALA A 82 -16.83 9.85 10.43
CA ALA A 82 -17.18 11.26 10.55
C ALA A 82 -18.37 11.64 9.65
N LEU A 83 -18.48 11.02 8.48
CA LEU A 83 -19.59 11.24 7.55
C LEU A 83 -20.81 10.35 7.82
N GLY A 84 -20.75 9.46 8.81
CA GLY A 84 -21.85 8.58 9.21
C GLY A 84 -22.30 7.58 8.14
N CYS A 85 -21.51 7.41 7.06
CA CYS A 85 -21.87 6.57 5.93
C CYS A 85 -21.09 5.24 5.87
N GLY A 86 -20.03 5.11 6.68
CA GLY A 86 -19.07 4.02 6.56
C GLY A 86 -18.16 4.18 5.33
N ALA A 87 -16.99 3.55 5.37
CA ALA A 87 -16.04 3.56 4.27
C ALA A 87 -15.09 2.36 4.35
N HIS A 88 -14.53 1.96 3.21
CA HIS A 88 -13.43 1.01 3.12
C HIS A 88 -12.42 1.41 2.05
N LEU A 89 -11.21 0.88 2.15
CA LEU A 89 -10.16 1.10 1.18
C LEU A 89 -10.42 0.28 -0.10
N ALA A 90 -10.65 0.95 -1.22
CA ALA A 90 -10.91 0.29 -2.49
C ALA A 90 -9.62 -0.10 -3.22
N GLN A 91 -8.59 0.75 -3.14
CA GLN A 91 -7.28 0.51 -3.73
C GLN A 91 -6.19 1.17 -2.88
N LEU A 92 -5.01 0.56 -2.87
CA LEU A 92 -3.83 1.11 -2.22
C LEU A 92 -2.58 0.85 -3.05
N ARG A 93 -1.76 1.89 -3.22
CA ARG A 93 -0.47 1.82 -3.89
C ARG A 93 0.58 2.51 -3.03
N ARG A 94 1.70 1.83 -2.76
CA ARG A 94 2.85 2.43 -2.10
C ARG A 94 3.72 3.16 -3.13
N GLU A 95 3.87 4.46 -2.95
CA GLU A 95 4.65 5.33 -3.84
C GLU A 95 6.12 5.40 -3.41
N SER A 96 6.39 5.43 -2.10
CA SER A 96 7.77 5.55 -1.60
C SER A 96 8.00 4.93 -0.22
N VAL A 97 9.27 4.64 0.04
CA VAL A 97 9.82 4.22 1.34
C VAL A 97 11.10 5.02 1.57
N GLY A 98 11.05 6.04 2.44
CA GLY A 98 12.16 6.95 2.63
C GLY A 98 12.59 7.61 1.33
N GLY A 99 13.86 7.44 0.95
CA GLY A 99 14.43 7.98 -0.29
C GLY A 99 14.19 7.12 -1.54
N PHE A 100 13.48 5.99 -1.45
CA PHE A 100 13.19 5.13 -2.60
C PHE A 100 11.80 5.44 -3.16
N SER A 101 11.70 5.65 -4.49
CA SER A 101 10.44 5.88 -5.22
C SER A 101 10.05 4.67 -6.06
N VAL A 102 8.74 4.49 -6.27
CA VAL A 102 8.19 3.53 -7.23
C VAL A 102 8.56 3.89 -8.68
N ASP A 103 8.82 5.16 -8.96
CA ASP A 103 9.20 5.60 -10.31
C ASP A 103 10.59 5.09 -10.72
N ASP A 104 11.45 4.84 -9.74
CA ASP A 104 12.78 4.24 -9.94
C ASP A 104 12.74 2.71 -9.83
N ALA A 105 11.56 2.13 -9.55
CA ALA A 105 11.43 0.71 -9.29
C ALA A 105 11.38 -0.11 -10.57
N TRP A 106 11.93 -1.31 -10.49
CA TRP A 106 11.78 -2.30 -11.55
C TRP A 106 10.45 -3.02 -11.37
N THR A 107 9.75 -3.26 -12.48
CA THR A 107 8.65 -4.22 -12.46
C THR A 107 9.21 -5.62 -12.19
N LEU A 108 8.37 -6.49 -11.63
CA LEU A 108 8.79 -7.87 -11.37
C LEU A 108 9.23 -8.54 -12.68
N ASP A 109 8.50 -8.33 -13.77
CA ASP A 109 8.81 -8.90 -15.08
C ASP A 109 10.16 -8.44 -15.64
N ALA A 110 10.55 -7.17 -15.41
CA ALA A 110 11.86 -6.66 -15.79
C ALA A 110 12.98 -7.19 -14.87
N PHE A 111 12.67 -7.42 -13.59
CA PHE A 111 13.64 -7.90 -12.59
C PHE A 111 13.95 -9.39 -12.70
N MET A 112 12.95 -10.23 -12.93
CA MET A 112 13.11 -11.69 -12.88
C MET A 112 14.19 -12.23 -13.85
N PRO A 113 14.31 -11.74 -15.10
CA PRO A 113 15.38 -12.16 -16.00
C PRO A 113 16.80 -11.85 -15.45
N ALA A 114 16.99 -10.64 -14.91
CA ALA A 114 18.27 -10.22 -14.36
C ALA A 114 18.64 -11.02 -13.10
N ALA A 115 17.67 -11.23 -12.20
CA ALA A 115 17.86 -12.01 -10.97
C ALA A 115 18.25 -13.46 -11.27
N ARG A 116 17.62 -14.09 -12.27
CA ARG A 116 17.95 -15.46 -12.70
C ARG A 116 19.38 -15.58 -13.24
N LYS A 117 19.86 -14.58 -13.99
CA LYS A 117 21.25 -14.55 -14.49
C LYS A 117 22.25 -14.45 -13.34
N PHE A 118 21.96 -13.61 -12.34
CA PHE A 118 22.81 -13.48 -11.17
C PHE A 118 22.87 -14.76 -10.32
N ALA A 119 21.74 -15.47 -10.17
CA ALA A 119 21.68 -16.73 -9.43
C ALA A 119 22.45 -17.87 -10.11
N LYS A 120 22.60 -17.86 -11.45
CA LYS A 120 23.36 -18.87 -12.20
C LYS A 120 24.88 -18.66 -12.19
N ASN A 121 25.34 -17.44 -11.91
CA ASN A 121 26.75 -17.08 -11.89
C ASN A 121 27.36 -17.07 -10.47
N LYS A 122 26.69 -17.71 -9.52
CA LYS A 122 27.14 -17.96 -8.15
C LYS A 122 27.14 -19.45 -7.87
#